data_AF-A0AAN8L433-F1
#
_entry.id   AF-A0AAN8L433-F1
#
_cell.length_a   1.000
_cell.length_b   1.000
_cell.length_c   1.000
_cell.angle_alpha   90.00
_cell.angle_beta   90.00
_cell.angle_gamma   90.00
#
_symmetry.space_group_name_H-M   'P 1'
#
loop_
_entity.id
_entity.type
_entity.pdbx_description
1 polymer ?
#
loop_
_entity_poly.entity_id
_entity_poly.type
_entity_poly.pdbx_seq_one_letter_code
_entity_poly.pdbx_strand_id
1 'polypeptide(L)'
;MGALKWDDLFSRTLDKIQQCHQLVFPGQPPIVKKGHIEPIDISEASRGSNQKVIMIKNLEVYGLDPTAVSVALQHRVQASSALNAVPGSKDRVLVQIQGNQVQQVGKLLLDKYQIPRKYIQGLDKVQNPGKKK
;
A
#
# COMPACT_ATOMS: atom_id res chain seq x y z
N MET A 1 -32.82 34.86 7.01
CA MET A 1 -31.43 34.45 6.73
C MET A 1 -31.22 33.07 7.31
N GLY A 2 -30.87 32.08 6.49
CA GLY A 2 -30.61 30.72 6.99
C GLY A 2 -29.24 30.65 7.65
N ALA A 3 -29.20 30.39 8.96
CA ALA A 3 -27.95 30.10 9.66
C ALA A 3 -27.47 28.69 9.30
N LEU A 4 -26.18 28.56 8.98
CA LEU A 4 -25.53 27.26 8.83
C LEU A 4 -25.25 26.65 10.20
N LYS A 5 -25.44 25.34 10.34
CA LYS A 5 -24.94 24.60 11.50
C LYS A 5 -23.41 24.54 11.44
N TRP A 6 -22.78 24.43 12.60
CA TRP A 6 -21.33 24.32 12.70
C TRP A 6 -20.78 23.15 11.88
N ASP A 7 -21.40 21.98 11.96
CA ASP A 7 -20.97 20.78 11.21
C ASP A 7 -20.99 21.02 9.69
N ASP A 8 -22.03 21.69 9.20
CA ASP A 8 -22.17 22.01 7.79
C ASP A 8 -21.13 23.05 7.34
N LEU A 9 -20.79 24.02 8.20
CA LEU A 9 -19.76 25.01 7.92
C LEU A 9 -18.38 24.34 7.81
N PHE A 10 -18.01 23.52 8.80
CA PHE A 10 -16.73 22.81 8.81
C PHE A 10 -16.61 21.85 7.63
N SER A 11 -17.63 21.03 7.36
CA SER A 11 -17.60 20.07 6.26
C SER A 11 -17.44 20.78 4.91
N ARG A 12 -18.26 21.79 4.63
CA ARG A 12 -18.17 22.57 3.38
C ARG A 12 -16.85 23.31 3.21
N THR A 13 -16.23 23.72 4.32
CA THR A 13 -14.93 24.40 4.28
C THR A 13 -13.82 23.40 3.99
N LEU A 14 -13.81 22.27 4.71
CA LEU A 14 -12.84 21.20 4.51
C LEU A 14 -12.92 20.60 3.11
N ASP A 15 -14.13 20.40 2.57
CA ASP A 15 -14.34 19.87 1.21
C ASP A 15 -13.80 20.80 0.11
N LYS A 16 -13.70 22.11 0.39
CA LYS A 16 -13.11 23.09 -0.54
C LYS A 16 -11.58 23.16 -0.45
N ILE A 17 -10.98 22.62 0.60
CA ILE A 17 -9.53 22.61 0.79
C ILE A 17 -8.93 21.42 0.03
N GLN A 18 -7.80 21.65 -0.65
CA GLN A 18 -7.09 20.56 -1.31
C GLN A 18 -6.57 19.56 -0.29
N GLN A 19 -6.96 18.29 -0.43
CA GLN A 19 -6.45 17.21 0.41
C GLN A 19 -4.92 17.11 0.31
N CYS A 20 -4.27 16.86 1.43
CA CYS A 20 -2.85 16.60 1.53
C CYS A 20 -2.57 15.62 2.67
N HIS A 21 -1.37 15.03 2.65
CA HIS A 21 -0.90 14.15 3.70
C HIS A 21 0.59 14.39 3.97
N GLN A 22 1.03 14.00 5.16
CA GLN A 22 2.40 14.16 5.63
C GLN A 22 2.97 12.80 6.01
N LEU A 23 4.15 12.48 5.47
CA LEU A 23 4.92 11.30 5.84
C LEU A 23 6.00 11.73 6.83
N VAL A 24 6.09 11.01 7.94
CA VAL A 24 7.09 11.26 8.98
C VAL A 24 7.91 9.99 9.16
N PHE A 25 9.20 10.07 8.87
CA PHE A 25 10.14 8.98 9.06
C PHE A 25 11.10 9.33 10.21
N PRO A 26 11.47 8.36 11.07
CA PRO A 26 12.45 8.60 12.12
C PRO A 26 13.75 9.18 11.56
N GLY A 27 14.20 10.31 12.11
CA GLY A 27 15.47 10.94 11.72
C GLY A 27 15.46 11.68 10.37
N GLN A 28 14.30 11.86 9.73
CA GLN A 28 14.17 12.60 8.47
C GLN A 28 13.18 13.76 8.60
N PRO A 29 13.35 14.84 7.80
CA PRO A 29 12.35 15.88 7.72
C PRO A 29 11.03 15.34 7.16
N PRO A 30 9.87 15.82 7.63
CA PRO A 30 8.59 15.37 7.10
C PRO A 30 8.40 15.72 5.62
N ILE A 31 7.75 14.81 4.89
CA ILE A 31 7.46 14.98 3.46
C ILE A 31 5.97 15.24 3.27
N VAL A 32 5.62 16.41 2.73
CA VAL A 32 4.23 16.78 2.43
C VAL A 32 3.90 16.42 0.99
N LYS A 33 2.80 15.69 0.79
CA LYS A 33 2.29 15.29 -0.52
C LYS A 33 0.85 15.77 -0.70
N LYS A 34 0.52 16.16 -1.93
CA LYS A 34 -0.84 16.57 -2.31
C LYS A 34 -1.69 15.34 -2.64
N GLY A 35 -2.99 15.47 -2.42
CA GLY A 35 -3.99 14.45 -2.74
C GLY A 35 -4.19 13.42 -1.64
N HIS A 36 -5.12 12.51 -1.92
CA HIS A 36 -5.45 11.40 -1.04
C HIS A 36 -4.27 10.42 -0.94
N ILE A 37 -4.08 9.84 0.24
CA ILE A 37 -3.11 8.77 0.43
C ILE A 37 -3.67 7.46 -0.10
N GLU A 38 -3.13 6.93 -1.18
CA GLU A 38 -3.56 5.64 -1.70
C GLU A 38 -2.98 4.50 -0.88
N PRO A 39 -3.78 3.47 -0.55
CA PRO A 39 -3.28 2.30 0.16
C PRO A 39 -2.28 1.52 -0.68
N ILE A 40 -1.38 0.80 -0.01
CA ILE A 40 -0.58 -0.26 -0.63
C ILE A 40 -1.55 -1.36 -1.04
N ASP A 41 -1.64 -1.61 -2.35
CA ASP A 41 -2.51 -2.64 -2.90
C ASP A 41 -1.71 -3.93 -3.12
N ILE A 42 -2.16 -5.02 -2.51
CA ILE A 42 -1.62 -6.36 -2.67
C ILE A 42 -2.66 -7.21 -3.40
N SER A 43 -2.33 -7.63 -4.62
CA SER A 43 -3.21 -8.46 -5.45
C SER A 43 -2.52 -9.76 -5.84
N GLU A 44 -3.33 -10.79 -6.08
CA GLU A 44 -2.88 -12.08 -6.60
C GLU A 44 -3.35 -12.19 -8.05
N ALA A 45 -2.46 -12.59 -8.94
CA ALA A 45 -2.73 -12.89 -10.34
C ALA A 45 -2.26 -14.31 -10.69
N SER A 46 -2.96 -14.96 -11.63
CA SER A 46 -2.56 -16.28 -12.15
C SER A 46 -1.89 -16.12 -13.51
N ARG A 47 -0.70 -16.68 -13.69
CA ARG A 47 0.09 -16.67 -14.93
C ARG A 47 0.07 -18.07 -15.56
N GLY A 48 -1.04 -18.44 -16.20
CA GLY A 48 -1.26 -19.80 -16.74
C GLY A 48 -1.89 -20.77 -15.73
N SER A 49 -1.86 -22.07 -16.01
CA SER A 49 -2.46 -23.07 -15.11
C SER A 49 -1.61 -23.23 -13.85
N ASN A 50 -2.18 -22.78 -12.72
CA ASN A 50 -1.66 -22.89 -11.34
C ASN A 50 -0.48 -22.00 -10.90
N GLN A 51 0.15 -21.19 -11.75
CA GLN A 51 1.19 -20.27 -11.26
C GLN A 51 0.58 -18.99 -10.69
N LYS A 52 0.67 -18.82 -9.37
CA LYS A 52 0.25 -17.61 -8.67
C LYS A 52 1.40 -16.61 -8.59
N VAL A 53 1.09 -15.33 -8.75
CA VAL A 53 2.02 -14.21 -8.63
C VAL A 53 1.37 -13.15 -7.76
N ILE A 54 2.13 -12.61 -6.80
CA ILE A 54 1.70 -11.46 -6.00
C ILE A 54 2.18 -10.17 -6.66
N MET A 55 1.29 -9.19 -6.71
CA MET A 55 1.45 -7.87 -7.29
C MET A 55 1.28 -6.82 -6.19
N ILE A 56 2.26 -5.94 -6.02
CA ILE A 56 2.29 -4.91 -4.97
C ILE A 56 2.45 -3.54 -5.63
N LYS A 57 1.53 -2.61 -5.33
CA LYS A 57 1.52 -1.25 -5.87
C LYS A 57 1.57 -0.19 -4.77
N ASN A 58 1.86 1.05 -5.16
CA ASN A 58 1.81 2.26 -4.34
C ASN A 58 2.82 2.28 -3.18
N LEU A 59 3.93 1.57 -3.28
CA LEU A 59 4.99 1.56 -2.25
C LEU A 59 5.60 2.97 -2.10
N GLU A 60 5.76 3.68 -3.21
CA GLU A 60 6.35 5.01 -3.30
C GLU A 60 5.50 6.06 -2.59
N VAL A 61 4.19 5.83 -2.48
CA VAL A 61 3.28 6.71 -1.72
C VAL A 61 3.74 6.80 -0.27
N TYR A 62 4.24 5.69 0.29
CA TYR A 62 4.74 5.58 1.67
C TYR A 62 6.25 5.79 1.79
N GLY A 63 6.91 6.32 0.75
CA GLY A 63 8.35 6.55 0.75
C GLY A 63 9.19 5.27 0.71
N LEU A 64 8.60 4.14 0.36
CA LEU A 64 9.32 2.88 0.19
C LEU A 64 9.90 2.81 -1.22
N ASP A 65 11.17 2.44 -1.34
CA ASP A 65 11.80 2.13 -2.63
C ASP A 65 11.32 0.74 -3.11
N PRO A 66 10.60 0.65 -4.24
CA PRO A 66 10.15 -0.62 -4.80
C PRO A 66 11.29 -1.61 -5.04
N THR A 67 12.47 -1.12 -5.42
CA THR A 67 13.65 -1.96 -5.70
C THR A 67 14.14 -2.61 -4.41
N ALA A 68 14.37 -1.83 -3.35
CA ALA A 68 14.75 -2.33 -2.04
C ALA A 68 13.71 -3.31 -1.46
N VAL A 69 12.41 -3.01 -1.62
CA VAL A 69 11.33 -3.91 -1.18
C VAL A 69 11.36 -5.23 -1.97
N SER A 70 11.53 -5.18 -3.30
CA SER A 70 11.63 -6.35 -4.17
C SER A 70 12.78 -7.27 -3.75
N VAL A 71 13.97 -6.71 -3.55
CA VAL A 71 15.16 -7.46 -3.09
C VAL A 71 14.92 -8.07 -1.71
N ALA A 72 14.40 -7.28 -0.75
CA ALA A 72 14.12 -7.76 0.59
C ALA A 72 13.12 -8.94 0.59
N LEU A 73 12.10 -8.88 -0.28
CA LEU A 73 11.14 -9.98 -0.41
C LEU A 73 11.76 -11.18 -1.11
N GLN A 74 12.51 -11.00 -2.20
CA GLN A 74 13.21 -12.07 -2.91
C GLN A 74 14.08 -12.90 -1.96
N HIS A 75 14.88 -12.25 -1.11
CA HIS A 75 15.68 -12.92 -0.09
C HIS A 75 14.83 -13.62 0.98
N ARG A 76 13.70 -13.04 1.36
CA ARG A 76 12.83 -13.58 2.42
C ARG A 76 12.04 -14.80 1.96
N VAL A 77 11.53 -14.78 0.73
CA VAL A 77 10.65 -15.83 0.19
C VAL A 77 11.37 -16.82 -0.72
N GLN A 78 12.65 -16.59 -1.02
CA GLN A 78 13.45 -17.43 -1.92
C GLN A 78 12.76 -17.64 -3.27
N ALA A 79 12.14 -16.57 -3.80
CA ALA A 79 11.37 -16.60 -5.03
C ALA A 79 11.75 -15.43 -5.93
N SER A 80 11.58 -15.63 -7.24
CA SER A 80 11.87 -14.59 -8.23
C SER A 80 10.94 -13.38 -8.04
N SER A 81 11.52 -12.19 -8.20
CA SER A 81 10.81 -10.92 -8.18
C SER A 81 11.09 -10.12 -9.45
N ALA A 82 10.12 -9.32 -9.89
CA ALA A 82 10.24 -8.45 -11.06
C ALA A 82 9.62 -7.07 -10.77
N LEU A 83 10.19 -6.03 -11.37
CA LEU A 83 9.67 -4.68 -11.34
C LEU A 83 9.05 -4.35 -12.69
N ASN A 84 7.84 -3.81 -12.69
CA ASN A 84 7.13 -3.39 -13.90
C ASN A 84 6.60 -1.96 -13.72
N ALA A 85 6.55 -1.17 -14.78
CA ALA A 85 5.87 0.11 -14.73
C ALA A 85 4.35 -0.08 -14.57
N VAL A 86 3.69 0.79 -13.80
CA VAL A 86 2.22 0.80 -13.70
C VAL A 86 1.64 1.56 -14.89
N PRO A 87 0.76 0.96 -15.70
CA PRO A 87 0.09 1.67 -16.79
C PRO A 87 -0.64 2.91 -16.28
N GLY A 88 -0.42 4.06 -16.92
CA GLY A 88 -1.05 5.33 -16.54
C GLY A 88 -0.35 6.10 -15.41
N SER A 89 0.82 5.67 -14.93
CA SER A 89 1.61 6.42 -13.94
C SER A 89 3.11 6.31 -14.25
N LYS A 90 3.81 7.46 -14.35
CA LYS A 90 5.27 7.46 -14.60
C LYS A 90 6.09 7.15 -13.34
N ASP A 91 5.56 7.49 -12.17
CA ASP A 91 6.29 7.44 -10.91
C ASP A 91 5.92 6.22 -10.05
N ARG A 92 5.20 5.26 -10.63
CA ARG A 92 4.74 4.05 -9.92
C ARG A 92 5.27 2.80 -10.57
N VAL A 93 5.79 1.94 -9.71
CA VAL A 93 6.36 0.65 -10.02
C VAL A 93 5.52 -0.41 -9.31
N LEU A 94 5.20 -1.43 -10.09
CA LEU A 94 4.59 -2.66 -9.63
C LEU A 94 5.70 -3.66 -9.28
N VAL A 95 5.75 -4.09 -8.02
CA VAL A 95 6.58 -5.22 -7.61
C VAL A 95 5.79 -6.51 -7.81
N GLN A 96 6.37 -7.46 -8.52
CA GLN A 96 5.82 -8.80 -8.74
C GLN A 96 6.69 -9.85 -8.06
N ILE A 97 6.05 -10.83 -7.41
CA ILE A 97 6.75 -11.93 -6.73
C ILE A 97 6.06 -13.25 -7.06
N GLN A 98 6.87 -14.25 -7.42
CA GLN A 98 6.38 -15.58 -7.74
C GLN A 98 5.85 -16.31 -6.49
N GLY A 99 4.76 -17.05 -6.66
CA GLY A 99 4.10 -17.83 -5.61
C GLY A 99 3.03 -17.04 -4.84
N ASN A 100 2.32 -17.73 -3.95
CA ASN A 100 1.32 -17.11 -3.07
C ASN A 100 1.97 -16.60 -1.77
N GLN A 101 2.54 -15.40 -1.82
CA GLN A 101 3.35 -14.84 -0.74
C GLN A 101 2.68 -13.68 0.03
N VAL A 102 1.35 -13.53 -0.04
CA VAL A 102 0.63 -12.40 0.58
C VAL A 102 0.96 -12.24 2.07
N GLN A 103 1.10 -13.34 2.80
CA GLN A 103 1.48 -13.31 4.23
C GLN A 103 2.87 -12.74 4.48
N GLN A 104 3.86 -13.13 3.66
CA GLN A 104 5.23 -12.67 3.83
C GLN A 104 5.36 -11.20 3.44
N VAL A 105 4.62 -10.76 2.43
CA VAL A 105 4.51 -9.34 2.07
C VAL A 105 3.88 -8.55 3.22
N GLY A 106 2.75 -9.01 3.76
CA GLY A 106 2.10 -8.38 4.90
C GLY A 106 3.01 -8.26 6.11
N LYS A 107 3.71 -9.35 6.46
CA LYS A 107 4.67 -9.37 7.56
C LYS A 107 5.82 -8.38 7.35
N LEU A 108 6.32 -8.25 6.12
CA LEU A 108 7.37 -7.28 5.81
C LEU A 108 6.87 -5.83 5.99
N LEU A 109 5.68 -5.51 5.48
CA LEU A 109 5.11 -4.17 5.53
C LEU A 109 4.72 -3.76 6.97
N LEU A 110 4.12 -4.68 7.72
CA LEU A 110 3.69 -4.44 9.10
C LEU A 110 4.88 -4.43 10.08
N ASP A 111 5.75 -5.45 10.04
CA ASP A 111 6.78 -5.61 11.06
C ASP A 111 8.03 -4.77 10.77
N LYS A 112 8.53 -4.81 9.52
CA LYS A 112 9.79 -4.15 9.16
C LYS A 112 9.59 -2.68 8.83
N TYR A 113 8.57 -2.38 8.02
CA TYR A 113 8.30 -1.01 7.57
C TYR A 113 7.28 -0.27 8.44
N GLN A 114 6.68 -0.95 9.44
CA GLN A 114 5.76 -0.34 10.40
C GLN A 114 4.59 0.42 9.74
N ILE A 115 4.14 -0.05 8.57
CA ILE A 115 3.02 0.55 7.85
C ILE A 115 1.72 0.17 8.57
N PRO A 116 0.88 1.13 8.98
CA PRO A 116 -0.38 0.81 9.65
C PRO A 116 -1.30 -0.03 8.75
N ARG A 117 -1.92 -1.08 9.32
CA ARG A 117 -2.77 -2.03 8.59
C ARG A 117 -3.90 -1.38 7.77
N LYS A 118 -4.43 -0.25 8.23
CA LYS A 118 -5.47 0.54 7.54
C LYS A 118 -5.04 1.08 6.16
N TYR A 119 -3.74 1.18 5.91
CA TYR A 119 -3.15 1.64 4.66
C TYR A 119 -2.70 0.51 3.74
N ILE A 120 -3.04 -0.74 4.07
CA ILE A 120 -2.72 -1.91 3.25
C ILE A 120 -4.03 -2.59 2.86
N GLN A 121 -4.21 -2.84 1.57
CA GLN A 121 -5.34 -3.58 1.03
C GLN A 121 -4.90 -4.94 0.51
N GLY A 122 -5.83 -5.90 0.49
CA GLY A 122 -5.59 -7.25 -0.06
C GLY A 122 -5.02 -8.28 0.90
N LEU A 123 -4.59 -7.87 2.11
CA LEU A 123 -4.19 -8.81 3.18
C LEU A 123 -5.37 -9.65 3.71
N ASP A 124 -6.60 -9.15 3.60
CA ASP A 124 -7.82 -9.82 4.09
C ASP A 124 -8.14 -11.11 3.33
N LYS A 125 -7.66 -11.26 2.09
CA LYS A 125 -7.84 -12.50 1.30
C LYS A 125 -7.16 -13.71 1.93
N VAL A 126 -6.40 -13.53 3.01
CA VAL A 126 -5.71 -14.59 3.73
C VAL A 126 -6.28 -14.83 5.14
N GLN A 127 -7.20 -14.00 5.63
CA GLN A 127 -7.84 -14.25 6.92
C GLN A 127 -8.96 -15.28 6.78
N ASN A 128 -8.59 -16.55 6.91
CA ASN A 128 -9.38 -17.50 7.67
C ASN A 128 -8.48 -18.47 8.47
N PRO A 129 -7.78 -18.00 9.52
CA PRO A 129 -7.40 -18.85 10.63
C PRO A 129 -8.30 -18.52 11.83
N GLY A 130 -9.41 -19.27 12.00
CA GLY A 130 -10.07 -19.41 13.30
C GLY A 130 -11.26 -18.50 13.62
N LYS A 131 -12.45 -18.88 13.16
CA LYS A 131 -13.66 -18.87 14.00
C LYS A 131 -14.21 -20.29 14.10
N LYS A 132 -13.66 -21.05 15.05
CA LYS A 132 -14.34 -22.18 15.69
C LYS A 132 -14.10 -22.08 17.19
N LYS A 133 -15.07 -21.50 17.90
CA LYS A 133 -15.69 -22.07 19.09
C LYS A 133 -16.98 -21.32 19.37
#